data_AF-A0A7C3W3D8-F1
#
_entry.id   AF-A0A7C3W3D8-F1
#
_cell.length_a   1.000
_cell.length_b   1.000
_cell.length_c   1.000
_cell.angle_alpha   90.00
_cell.angle_beta   90.00
_cell.angle_gamma   90.00
#
_symmetry.space_group_name_H-M   'P 1'
#
loop_
_entity.id
_entity.type
_entity.pdbx_description
1 polymer ?
#
loop_
_entity_poly.entity_id
_entity_poly.type
_entity_poly.pdbx_seq_one_letter_code
_entity_poly.pdbx_strand_id
1 'polypeptide(L)'
;MLKIRLTRVGAKKQPSYRVVIADARAPRDGRFLERIGFYNPRTEPPTVQIDEERALYWLSRGAQPTEVVAAMLRKRGTLDRLERLRRGEDLQTLLREAVTASTTPVVEATEAAE
;
A
#
# COMPACT_ATOMS: atom_id res chain seq x y z
N MET A 1 4.60 -16.35 11.57
CA MET A 1 4.50 -16.13 10.11
C MET A 1 4.21 -14.66 9.87
N LEU A 2 4.90 -14.03 8.92
CA LEU A 2 4.73 -12.61 8.60
C LEU A 2 3.44 -12.36 7.81
N LYS A 3 2.64 -11.40 8.30
CA LYS A 3 1.41 -10.96 7.67
C LYS A 3 1.44 -9.46 7.41
N ILE A 4 0.89 -9.07 6.26
CA ILE A 4 0.56 -7.67 5.97
C ILE A 4 -0.88 -7.44 6.41
N ARG A 5 -1.06 -6.65 7.46
CA ARG A 5 -2.36 -6.47 8.13
C ARG A 5 -2.65 -5.01 8.41
N LEU A 6 -3.92 -4.73 8.66
CA LEU A 6 -4.39 -3.42 9.09
C LEU A 6 -4.37 -3.34 10.62
N THR A 7 -3.70 -2.33 11.13
CA THR A 7 -3.77 -1.93 12.55
C THR A 7 -4.70 -0.74 12.67
N ARG A 8 -5.69 -0.82 13.56
CA ARG A 8 -6.67 0.25 13.73
C ARG A 8 -6.02 1.39 14.52
N VAL A 9 -6.15 2.59 13.97
CA VAL A 9 -5.75 3.84 14.59
C VAL A 9 -6.89 4.85 14.49
N GLY A 10 -6.80 5.95 15.24
CA GLY A 10 -7.80 7.01 15.22
C GLY A 10 -8.79 6.94 16.37
N ALA A 11 -9.66 7.95 16.40
CA ALA A 11 -10.56 8.20 17.52
C ALA A 11 -11.81 7.29 17.49
N LYS A 12 -12.62 7.41 18.55
CA LYS A 12 -13.98 6.84 18.57
C LYS A 12 -14.76 7.38 17.37
N LYS A 13 -15.44 6.48 16.65
CA LYS A 13 -16.19 6.78 15.40
C LYS A 13 -15.34 7.29 14.21
N GLN A 14 -14.03 7.46 14.37
CA GLN A 14 -13.12 7.89 13.31
C GLN A 14 -12.09 6.80 13.00
N PRO A 15 -12.48 5.69 12.32
CA PRO A 15 -11.56 4.62 11.97
C PRO A 15 -10.56 5.10 10.91
N SER A 16 -9.27 4.93 11.23
CA SER A 16 -8.16 5.03 10.30
C SER A 16 -7.30 3.77 10.47
N TYR A 17 -6.54 3.38 9.45
CA TYR A 17 -5.77 2.14 9.51
C TYR A 17 -4.35 2.37 9.04
N ARG A 18 -3.39 1.72 9.70
CA ARG A 18 -2.01 1.61 9.21
C ARG A 18 -1.83 0.25 8.56
N VAL A 19 -1.18 0.22 7.40
CA VAL A 19 -0.75 -1.01 6.75
C VAL A 19 0.62 -1.38 7.32
N VAL A 20 0.69 -2.48 8.06
CA VAL A 20 1.89 -2.90 8.78
C VAL A 20 2.27 -4.34 8.47
N ILE A 21 3.57 -4.62 8.52
CA ILE A 21 4.11 -5.98 8.54
C ILE A 21 4.31 -6.38 9.99
N ALA A 22 3.69 -7.48 10.39
CA ALA A 22 3.83 -8.02 11.74
C ALA A 22 3.78 -9.55 11.71
N ASP A 23 4.31 -10.19 12.76
CA ASP A 23 4.06 -11.61 12.94
C ASP A 23 2.58 -11.87 13.27
N ALA A 24 2.03 -12.96 12.75
CA ALA A 24 0.67 -13.41 12.99
C ALA A 24 0.32 -13.54 14.49
N ARG A 25 1.29 -13.87 15.35
CA ARG A 25 1.09 -14.01 16.80
C ARG A 25 1.07 -12.68 17.55
N ALA A 26 1.54 -11.59 16.94
CA ALA A 26 1.58 -10.28 17.59
C ALA A 26 0.15 -9.72 17.76
N PRO A 27 -0.14 -9.00 18.85
CA PRO A 27 -1.45 -8.36 19.06
C PRO A 27 -1.74 -7.33 17.96
N ARG A 28 -3.02 -7.08 17.64
CA ARG A 28 -3.44 -6.22 16.51
C ARG A 28 -2.79 -4.84 16.51
N ASP A 29 -2.76 -4.20 17.68
CA ASP A 29 -2.31 -2.83 17.87
C ASP A 29 -0.95 -2.72 18.59
N GLY A 30 -0.21 -3.84 18.70
CA GLY A 30 1.09 -3.85 19.37
C GLY A 30 2.28 -3.90 18.41
N ARG A 31 3.29 -4.70 18.75
CA ARG A 31 4.57 -4.73 18.05
C ARG A 31 4.40 -5.13 16.56
N PHE A 32 4.96 -4.29 15.69
CA PHE A 32 5.10 -4.53 14.26
C PHE A 32 6.58 -4.40 13.86
N LEU A 33 6.94 -4.92 12.69
CA LEU A 33 8.29 -4.78 12.13
C LEU A 33 8.41 -3.44 11.41
N GLU A 34 7.49 -3.17 10.48
CA GLU A 34 7.53 -2.00 9.64
C GLU A 34 6.13 -1.53 9.23
N ARG A 35 5.97 -0.21 9.07
CA ARG A 35 4.78 0.43 8.52
C ARG A 35 5.04 0.81 7.07
N ILE A 36 4.26 0.25 6.14
CA ILE A 36 4.42 0.48 4.70
C ILE A 36 3.30 1.33 4.10
N GLY A 37 2.30 1.71 4.89
CA GLY A 37 1.20 2.50 4.34
C GLY A 37 0.12 2.91 5.34
N PHE A 38 -0.90 3.52 4.77
CA PHE A 38 -2.05 4.08 5.46
C PHE A 38 -3.33 3.86 4.63
N TYR A 39 -4.42 3.61 5.33
CA TYR A 39 -5.74 3.45 4.74
C TYR A 39 -6.78 4.23 5.54
N ASN A 40 -7.51 5.10 4.86
CA ASN A 40 -8.65 5.83 5.41
C ASN A 40 -9.92 5.51 4.61
N PRO A 41 -10.88 4.77 5.20
CA PRO A 41 -12.14 4.46 4.54
C PRO A 41 -13.11 5.65 4.50
N ARG A 42 -12.85 6.73 5.25
CA ARG A 42 -13.80 7.84 5.44
C ARG A 42 -13.74 8.90 4.35
N THR A 43 -12.68 8.92 3.56
CA THR A 43 -12.61 9.82 2.43
C THR A 43 -13.38 9.20 1.27
N GLU A 44 -14.02 10.02 0.46
CA GLU A 44 -14.64 9.62 -0.80
C GLU A 44 -13.86 10.28 -1.93
N PRO A 45 -13.05 9.52 -2.70
CA PRO A 45 -12.78 8.07 -2.61
C PRO A 45 -11.88 7.66 -1.43
N PRO A 46 -11.86 6.37 -1.03
CA PRO A 46 -11.02 5.90 0.09
C PRO A 46 -9.53 6.16 -0.15
N THR A 47 -8.88 6.84 0.79
CA THR A 47 -7.47 7.17 0.69
C THR A 47 -6.65 5.94 1.03
N VAL A 48 -5.97 5.38 0.04
CA VAL A 48 -5.03 4.28 0.22
C VAL A 48 -3.67 4.81 -0.17
N GLN A 49 -2.69 4.78 0.74
CA GLN A 49 -1.29 5.10 0.45
C GLN A 49 -0.44 3.91 0.86
N ILE A 50 0.29 3.33 -0.09
CA ILE A 50 1.15 2.17 0.14
C ILE A 50 2.46 2.46 -0.57
N ASP A 51 3.57 2.30 0.16
CA ASP A 51 4.91 2.29 -0.40
C ASP A 51 5.11 0.99 -1.20
N GLU A 52 5.21 1.13 -2.52
CA GLU A 52 5.31 -0.01 -3.42
C GLU A 52 6.65 -0.73 -3.33
N GLU A 53 7.75 -0.02 -3.09
CA GLU A 53 9.08 -0.61 -2.95
C GLU A 53 9.09 -1.58 -1.77
N ARG A 54 8.62 -1.09 -0.62
CA ARG A 54 8.57 -1.89 0.60
C ARG A 54 7.53 -2.99 0.49
N ALA A 55 6.38 -2.74 -0.15
CA ALA A 55 5.38 -3.78 -0.38
C ALA A 55 5.94 -4.93 -1.23
N LEU A 56 6.59 -4.64 -2.36
CA LEU A 56 7.19 -5.65 -3.22
C LEU A 56 8.30 -6.44 -2.51
N TYR A 57 9.14 -5.76 -1.74
CA TYR A 57 10.18 -6.40 -0.94
C TYR A 57 9.58 -7.42 0.07
N TRP A 58 8.56 -7.04 0.83
CA TRP A 58 7.99 -7.95 1.82
C TRP A 58 7.19 -9.10 1.19
N LEU A 59 6.52 -8.83 0.07
CA LEU A 59 5.82 -9.86 -0.71
C LEU A 59 6.79 -10.87 -1.34
N SER A 60 7.96 -10.43 -1.81
CA SER A 60 9.00 -11.33 -2.34
C SER A 60 9.61 -12.19 -1.23
N ARG A 61 9.73 -11.66 -0.01
CA ARG A 61 10.15 -12.41 1.20
C ARG A 61 9.08 -13.36 1.76
N GLY A 62 7.89 -13.44 1.15
CA GLY A 62 6.83 -14.37 1.54
C GLY A 62 5.88 -13.86 2.62
N ALA A 63 5.80 -12.54 2.84
CA ALA A 63 4.74 -11.97 3.69
C ALA A 63 3.36 -12.21 3.02
N GLN A 64 2.39 -12.72 3.78
CA GLN A 64 1.04 -12.91 3.24
C GLN A 64 0.12 -11.73 3.60
N PRO A 65 -0.54 -11.10 2.62
CA PRO A 65 -1.54 -10.09 2.90
C PRO A 65 -2.84 -10.70 3.44
N THR A 66 -3.52 -9.93 4.29
CA THR A 66 -4.91 -10.20 4.67
C THR A 66 -5.87 -9.87 3.51
N GLU A 67 -7.09 -10.43 3.51
CA GLU A 67 -8.03 -10.32 2.37
C GLU A 67 -8.27 -8.87 1.90
N VAL A 68 -8.55 -7.96 2.83
CA VAL A 68 -8.78 -6.54 2.52
C VAL A 68 -7.52 -5.88 1.95
N VAL A 69 -6.35 -6.19 2.50
CA VAL A 69 -5.07 -5.66 2.00
C VAL A 69 -4.76 -6.23 0.61
N ALA A 70 -5.05 -7.51 0.37
CA ALA A 70 -4.90 -8.14 -0.94
C ALA A 70 -5.80 -7.46 -1.98
N ALA A 71 -7.04 -7.13 -1.63
CA ALA A 71 -7.93 -6.38 -2.50
C ALA A 71 -7.40 -4.98 -2.84
N MET A 72 -6.79 -4.27 -1.87
CA MET A 72 -6.15 -2.97 -2.11
C MET A 72 -4.93 -3.09 -3.04
N LEU A 73 -4.08 -4.10 -2.81
CA LEU A 73 -2.89 -4.34 -3.64
C LEU A 73 -3.26 -4.74 -5.07
N ARG A 74 -4.34 -5.52 -5.26
CA ARG A 74 -4.89 -5.82 -6.59
C ARG A 74 -5.37 -4.58 -7.31
N LYS A 75 -6.14 -3.70 -6.64
CA LYS A 75 -6.63 -2.45 -7.24
C LYS A 75 -5.51 -1.51 -7.70
N ARG A 76 -4.34 -1.57 -7.05
CA ARG A 76 -3.15 -0.79 -7.43
C ARG A 76 -2.26 -1.45 -8.49
N GLY A 77 -2.52 -2.72 -8.83
CA GLY A 77 -1.67 -3.52 -9.72
C GLY A 77 -0.36 -3.99 -9.09
N THR A 78 -0.20 -3.87 -7.76
CA THR A 78 1.04 -4.24 -7.07
C THR A 78 1.30 -5.74 -7.12
N LEU A 79 0.23 -6.57 -7.14
CA LEU A 79 0.38 -8.02 -7.29
C LEU A 79 0.86 -8.41 -8.69
N ASP A 80 0.37 -7.74 -9.73
CA ASP A 80 0.83 -7.97 -11.11
C ASP A 80 2.32 -7.58 -11.25
N ARG A 81 2.73 -6.45 -10.64
CA ARG A 81 4.15 -6.05 -10.59
C ARG A 81 5.01 -7.04 -9.79
N LEU A 82 4.47 -7.69 -8.76
CA LEU A 82 5.19 -8.74 -8.03
C LEU A 82 5.47 -9.96 -8.92
N GLU A 83 4.52 -10.37 -9.75
CA GLU A 83 4.73 -11.48 -10.68
C GLU A 83 5.80 -11.15 -11.73
N ARG A 84 5.78 -9.92 -12.26
CA ARG A 84 6.83 -9.38 -13.13
C ARG A 84 8.21 -9.37 -12.45
N LEU A 85 8.28 -8.92 -11.21
CA LEU A 85 9.51 -8.96 -10.41
C LEU A 85 10.03 -10.40 -10.24
N ARG A 86 9.14 -11.37 -9.97
CA ARG A 86 9.52 -12.79 -9.87
C ARG A 86 9.99 -13.38 -11.20
N ARG A 87 9.56 -12.83 -12.33
CA ARG A 87 10.03 -13.20 -13.68
C ARG A 87 11.44 -12.66 -13.98
N GLY A 88 11.99 -11.79 -13.12
CA GLY A 88 13.35 -11.25 -13.24
C GLY A 88 13.41 -9.84 -13.83
N GLU A 89 12.30 -9.10 -13.87
CA GLU A 89 12.29 -7.69 -14.26
C GLU A 89 12.94 -6.80 -13.18
N ASP A 90 13.58 -5.72 -13.61
CA ASP A 90 14.27 -4.81 -12.70
C ASP A 90 13.29 -3.98 -11.85
N LEU A 91 13.56 -3.93 -10.55
CA LEU A 91 12.75 -3.25 -9.55
C LEU A 91 12.65 -1.75 -9.81
N GLN A 92 13.71 -1.13 -10.37
CA GLN A 92 13.71 0.28 -10.71
C GLN A 92 12.68 0.64 -11.79
N THR A 93 12.54 -0.20 -12.82
CA THR A 93 11.58 0.01 -13.90
C THR A 93 10.16 -0.03 -13.37
N LEU A 94 9.84 -1.04 -12.55
CA LEU A 94 8.52 -1.21 -11.96
C LEU A 94 8.15 -0.05 -11.02
N LEU A 95 9.12 0.45 -10.25
CA LEU A 95 8.91 1.61 -9.38
C LEU A 95 8.68 2.90 -10.18
N ARG A 96 9.38 3.11 -11.30
CA ARG A 96 9.14 4.28 -12.16
C ARG A 96 7.72 4.26 -12.74
N GLU A 97 7.26 3.11 -13.22
CA GLU A 97 5.89 2.94 -13.71
C GLU A 97 4.85 3.23 -12.63
N ALA A 98 5.09 2.74 -11.41
CA ALA A 98 4.22 2.98 -10.27
C ALA A 98 4.14 4.45 -9.87
N VAL A 99 5.28 5.14 -9.83
CA VAL A 99 5.34 6.58 -9.51
C VAL A 99 4.59 7.37 -10.57
N THR A 100 4.82 7.12 -11.86
CA THR A 100 4.08 7.76 -12.96
C THR A 100 2.58 7.50 -12.88
N ALA A 101 2.17 6.27 -12.53
CA ALA A 101 0.75 5.93 -12.37
C ALA A 101 0.10 6.63 -11.15
N SER A 102 0.87 6.95 -10.11
CA SER A 102 0.39 7.69 -8.94
C SER A 102 0.43 9.22 -9.14
N THR A 103 1.34 9.71 -9.98
CA THR A 103 1.48 11.10 -10.39
C THR A 103 0.67 11.32 -11.65
N THR A 104 -0.66 11.35 -11.53
CA THR A 104 -1.43 12.13 -12.51
C THR A 104 -1.16 13.61 -12.22
N PRO A 105 -0.66 14.39 -13.18
CA PRO A 105 -0.42 15.81 -12.97
C PRO A 105 -1.76 16.54 -12.74
N VAL A 106 -1.90 17.19 -11.59
CA VAL A 106 -2.97 18.18 -11.31
C VAL A 106 -2.51 19.58 -11.78
N VAL A 107 -1.78 19.68 -12.91
CA VAL A 107 -1.20 20.96 -13.37
C VAL A 107 -1.93 21.65 -14.54
N GLU A 108 -3.14 21.21 -14.90
CA GLU A 108 -3.95 21.85 -15.96
C GLU A 108 -5.17 22.63 -15.40
N ALA A 109 -4.98 23.45 -14.35
CA ALA A 109 -6.07 24.28 -13.82
C ALA A 109 -5.71 25.74 -13.47
N THR A 110 -4.61 26.27 -14.01
CA THR A 110 -4.26 27.71 -13.89
C THR A 110 -3.68 28.24 -15.20
N GLU A 111 -4.42 28.08 -16.29
CA GLU A 111 -4.18 28.79 -17.55
C GLU A 111 -5.51 29.06 -18.29
N ALA A 112 -6.48 29.70 -17.61
CA ALA A 112 -7.69 30.25 -18.25
C ALA A 112 -8.50 31.16 -17.30
N ALA A 113 -7.89 32.20 -16.71
CA ALA A 113 -8.59 33.41 -16.31
C ALA A 113 -7.59 34.49 -15.88
N GLU A 114 -7.64 35.59 -16.62
CA GLU A 114 -7.04 36.91 -16.41
C GLU A 114 -5.59 37.14 -16.88
#